data_AF-A0A498JJX6-F1
#
_entry.id   AF-A0A498JJX6-F1
#
_cell.length_a   1.000
_cell.length_b   1.000
_cell.length_c   1.000
_cell.angle_alpha   90.00
_cell.angle_beta   90.00
_cell.angle_gamma   90.00
#
_symmetry.space_group_name_H-M   'P 1'
#
loop_
_entity.id
_entity.type
_entity.pdbx_description
1 polymer ?
#
loop_
_entity_poly.entity_id
_entity_poly.type
_entity_poly.pdbx_seq_one_letter_code
_entity_poly.pdbx_strand_id
1 'polypeptide(L)' 'MRTWCQDLPIARENKPTVELVKVTDELKSIEAYDKLGLERMNKRHVGARLKKTAEADKEEKK' A
#
# COMPACT_ATOMS: atom_id res chain seq x y z
N MET A 1 5.47 3.33 53.08
CA MET A 1 4.52 3.48 51.95
C MET A 1 5.01 4.63 51.08
N ARG A 2 5.79 4.34 50.04
CA ARG A 2 6.23 5.34 49.05
C ARG A 2 5.72 4.88 47.70
N THR A 3 5.15 5.84 47.00
CA THR A 3 4.23 5.74 45.87
C THR A 3 4.80 4.94 44.71
N TRP A 4 3.89 4.19 44.08
CA TRP A 4 4.11 3.35 42.93
C TRP A 4 4.78 4.10 41.77
N CYS A 5 5.58 3.34 41.02
CA CYS A 5 6.19 3.64 39.74
C CYS A 5 5.33 4.61 38.92
N GLN A 6 5.91 5.74 38.50
CA GLN A 6 5.29 6.62 37.50
C GLN A 6 5.15 5.84 36.20
N ASP A 7 3.92 5.43 35.88
CA ASP A 7 3.52 5.05 34.54
C ASP A 7 3.72 6.27 33.61
N LEU A 8 4.76 6.25 32.79
CA LEU A 8 4.98 7.27 31.77
C LEU A 8 3.78 7.26 30.79
N PRO A 9 3.11 8.40 30.54
CA PRO A 9 1.98 8.44 29.62
C PRO A 9 2.46 8.17 28.20
N ILE A 10 1.73 7.31 27.45
CA ILE A 10 2.03 6.99 26.05
C ILE A 10 1.85 8.27 25.21
N ALA A 11 2.93 9.00 24.98
CA ALA A 11 2.95 10.17 24.13
C ALA A 11 2.99 9.74 22.65
N ARG A 12 1.92 10.03 21.90
CA ARG A 12 1.91 9.91 20.45
C ARG A 12 2.49 11.19 19.85
N GLU A 13 3.80 11.30 19.82
CA GLU A 13 4.53 12.50 19.37
C GLU A 13 4.39 12.75 17.86
N ASN A 14 4.16 11.69 17.07
CA ASN A 14 4.17 11.79 15.62
C ASN A 14 2.77 11.99 15.05
N LYS A 15 2.27 13.22 15.09
CA LYS A 15 1.23 13.64 14.15
C LYS A 15 1.94 14.00 12.84
N PRO A 16 1.65 13.34 11.71
CA PRO A 16 2.24 13.76 10.44
C PRO A 16 1.81 15.20 10.18
N THR A 17 2.78 16.11 10.11
CA THR A 17 2.57 17.47 9.63
C THR A 17 2.32 17.39 8.14
N VAL A 18 1.03 17.28 7.78
CA VAL A 18 0.61 17.37 6.38
C VAL A 18 0.61 18.86 6.04
N GLU A 19 1.65 19.30 5.35
CA GLU A 19 1.63 20.61 4.70
C GLU A 19 0.47 20.63 3.72
N LEU A 20 -0.38 21.66 3.80
CA LEU A 20 -1.51 21.85 2.88
C LEU A 20 -0.99 22.22 1.50
N VAL A 21 -0.58 21.20 0.76
CA VAL A 21 -0.27 21.29 -0.67
C VAL A 21 -1.58 21.35 -1.44
N LYS A 22 -1.72 22.32 -2.35
CA LYS A 22 -2.87 22.41 -3.25
C LYS A 22 -2.92 21.13 -4.08
N VAL A 23 -4.02 20.39 -3.98
CA VAL A 23 -4.23 19.14 -4.72
C VAL A 23 -4.09 19.44 -6.21
N THR A 24 -3.03 18.91 -6.82
CA THR A 24 -2.77 19.02 -8.26
C THR A 24 -3.82 18.22 -9.02
N ASP A 25 -4.12 18.59 -10.26
CA ASP A 25 -5.18 17.94 -11.03
C ASP A 25 -4.90 16.45 -11.31
N GLU A 26 -3.61 16.07 -11.32
CA GLU A 26 -3.16 14.68 -11.35
C GLU A 26 -3.66 13.88 -10.15
N LEU A 27 -3.63 14.44 -8.92
CA LEU A 27 -4.11 13.77 -7.71
C LEU A 27 -5.63 13.59 -7.69
N LYS A 28 -6.38 14.42 -8.43
CA LYS A 28 -7.84 14.27 -8.57
C LYS A 28 -8.21 13.24 -9.63
N SER A 29 -7.39 13.14 -10.68
CA SER A 29 -7.57 12.15 -11.74
C SER A 29 -7.22 10.72 -11.30
N ILE A 30 -6.47 10.57 -10.20
CA ILE A 30 -6.20 9.27 -9.60
C ILE A 30 -7.44 8.84 -8.80
N GLU A 31 -8.23 7.95 -9.39
CA GLU A 31 -9.30 7.24 -8.69
C GLU A 31 -8.69 6.37 -7.57
N ALA A 32 -8.63 6.93 -6.36
CA ALA A 32 -7.89 6.35 -5.24
C ALA A 32 -8.39 4.94 -4.85
N TYR A 33 -9.69 4.68 -5.03
CA TYR A 33 -10.28 3.38 -4.71
C TYR A 33 -9.89 2.31 -5.73
N ASP A 34 -9.87 2.66 -7.02
CA ASP A 34 -9.50 1.74 -8.09
C ASP A 34 -8.02 1.36 -8.00
N LYS A 35 -7.15 2.29 -7.61
CA LYS A 35 -5.75 2.01 -7.31
C LYS A 35 -5.58 0.94 -6.22
N LEU A 36 -6.31 1.04 -5.11
CA LEU A 36 -6.26 0.04 -4.03
C LEU A 36 -6.72 -1.36 -4.51
N GLY A 37 -7.71 -1.40 -5.38
CA GLY A 37 -8.18 -2.63 -6.02
C GLY A 37 -7.10 -3.26 -6.90
N LEU A 38 -6.50 -2.47 -7.78
CA LEU A 38 -5.43 -2.90 -8.69
C LEU A 38 -4.19 -3.39 -7.96
N GLU A 39 -3.76 -2.70 -6.89
CA GLU A 39 -2.61 -3.12 -6.08
C GLU A 39 -2.85 -4.48 -5.40
N ARG A 40 -4.05 -4.70 -4.85
CA ARG A 40 -4.45 -5.98 -4.26
C ARG A 40 -4.53 -7.09 -5.31
N MET A 41 -5.10 -6.79 -6.48
CA MET A 41 -5.19 -7.73 -7.60
C MET A 41 -3.80 -8.11 -8.12
N ASN A 42 -2.93 -7.13 -8.32
CA ASN A 42 -1.56 -7.37 -8.80
C ASN A 42 -0.81 -8.29 -7.83
N LYS A 43 -0.86 -8.05 -6.51
CA LYS A 43 -0.25 -8.94 -5.51
C LYS A 43 -0.79 -10.38 -5.58
N ARG A 44 -2.09 -10.56 -5.84
CA ARG A 44 -2.71 -11.90 -5.96
C ARG A 44 -2.33 -12.63 -7.25
N HIS A 45 -2.23 -11.91 -8.37
CA HIS A 45 -2.09 -12.52 -9.69
C HIS A 45 -0.65 -12.59 -10.22
N VAL A 46 0.37 -12.14 -9.46
CA VAL A 46 1.79 -12.27 -9.90
C VAL A 46 2.12 -13.70 -10.32
N GLY A 47 1.86 -14.69 -9.44
CA GLY A 47 2.18 -16.08 -9.74
C GLY A 47 1.36 -16.68 -10.88
N ALA A 48 0.07 -16.32 -10.97
CA ALA A 48 -0.80 -16.79 -12.04
C ALA A 48 -0.39 -16.23 -13.41
N ARG A 49 0.05 -14.96 -13.46
CA ARG A 49 0.57 -14.33 -14.68
C ARG A 49 1.90 -14.96 -15.09
N LEU A 50 2.82 -15.19 -14.15
CA LEU A 50 4.10 -15.87 -14.41
C LEU A 50 3.92 -17.30 -14.93
N LYS A 51 2.91 -18.03 -14.43
CA LYS A 51 2.56 -19.37 -14.95
C LYS A 51 2.04 -19.29 -16.38
N LYS A 52 1.12 -18.37 -16.66
CA LYS A 52 0.58 -18.15 -18.01
C LYS A 52 1.65 -17.71 -19.01
N THR A 53 2.57 -16.82 -18.62
CA THR A 53 3.68 -16.44 -19.50
C THR A 53 4.60 -17.63 -19.78
N ALA A 54 4.93 -18.43 -18.77
CA ALA A 54 5.76 -19.63 -18.95
C ALA A 54 5.07 -20.76 -19.72
N GLU A 55 3.73 -20.82 -19.74
CA GLU A 55 2.95 -21.76 -20.55
C GLU A 55 2.87 -21.28 -22.01
N ALA A 56 2.62 -19.99 -22.25
CA ALA A 56 2.64 -19.40 -23.58
C ALA A 56 4.02 -19.53 -24.25
N ASP A 57 5.11 -19.28 -23.51
CA ASP A 57 6.49 -19.44 -24.01
C ASP A 57 6.85 -20.91 -24.38
N LYS A 58 6.13 -21.88 -23.81
CA LYS A 58 6.30 -23.31 -24.12
C LYS A 58 5.44 -23.75 -25.31
N GLU A 59 4.29 -23.12 -25.53
CA GLU A 59 3.43 -23.38 -26.69
C GLU A 59 3.96 -22.75 -27.97
N GLU A 60 4.56 -21.56 -27.92
CA GLU A 60 5.18 -20.94 -29.13
C GLU A 60 6.49 -21.61 -29.57
N LYS A 61 7.13 -22.38 -28.68
CA LYS A 61 8.37 -23.12 -28.97
C LYS A 61 8.13 -24.56 -29.43
N LYS A 62 6.87 -24.99 -29.54
CA LYS A 62 6.48 -26.33 -29.98
C LYS A 62 5.88 -26.28 -31.38
#